data_AF-A0A928D9J0-F1
#
_entry.id   AF-A0A928D9J0-F1
#
_cell.length_a   1.000
_cell.length_b   1.000
_cell.length_c   1.000
_cell.angle_alpha   90.00
_cell.angle_beta   90.00
_cell.angle_gamma   90.00
#
_symmetry.space_group_name_H-M   'P 1'
#
loop_
_entity.id
_entity.type
_entity.pdbx_description
1 polymer ?
#
loop_
_entity_poly.entity_id
_entity_poly.type
_entity_poly.pdbx_seq_one_letter_code
_entity_poly.pdbx_strand_id
1 'polypeptide(L)'
;MRNVFLETMVLKLLHEQRRPMSFLQVMHRVEIDVAQPYLTRDELLETVRRLEDLGLIVERKTLLGYERFSLTEKGEQAFAETVFGAARRGNDGLCHGAKEGMSDGQPLEVVE
;
A
#
# COMPACT_ATOMS: atom_id res chain seq x y z
N MET A 1 12.18 -5.78 -15.71
CA MET A 1 11.60 -4.43 -15.79
C MET A 1 10.58 -4.29 -14.65
N ARG A 2 10.48 -3.15 -13.96
CA ARG A 2 9.60 -3.05 -12.78
C ARG A 2 8.12 -2.97 -13.19
N ASN A 3 7.29 -3.91 -12.73
CA ASN A 3 5.84 -3.90 -12.97
C ASN A 3 5.10 -3.40 -11.72
N VAL A 4 5.02 -2.06 -11.58
CA VAL A 4 4.41 -1.38 -10.43
C VAL A 4 2.92 -1.72 -10.26
N PHE A 5 2.24 -1.97 -11.38
CA PHE A 5 0.83 -2.36 -11.37
C PHE A 5 0.64 -3.74 -10.72
N LEU A 6 1.41 -4.74 -11.16
CA LEU A 6 1.39 -6.08 -10.58
C LEU A 6 1.80 -6.06 -9.09
N GLU A 7 2.81 -5.26 -8.72
CA GLU A 7 3.20 -5.03 -7.31
C GLU A 7 2.02 -4.53 -6.48
N THR A 8 1.30 -3.51 -6.99
CA THR A 8 0.14 -2.92 -6.30
C THR A 8 -1.02 -3.93 -6.17
N MET A 9 -1.26 -4.75 -7.19
CA MET A 9 -2.30 -5.78 -7.17
C MET A 9 -2.00 -6.89 -6.17
N VAL A 10 -0.75 -7.35 -6.08
CA VAL A 10 -0.35 -8.33 -5.06
C VAL A 10 -0.54 -7.77 -3.65
N LEU A 11 -0.14 -6.51 -3.42
CA LEU A 11 -0.36 -5.85 -2.12
C LEU A 11 -1.84 -5.70 -1.78
N LYS A 12 -2.67 -5.29 -2.76
CA LYS A 12 -4.13 -5.20 -2.60
C LYS A 12 -4.74 -6.54 -2.21
N LEU A 13 -4.37 -7.61 -2.91
CA LEU A 13 -4.89 -8.96 -2.65
C LEU A 13 -4.58 -9.44 -1.24
N LEU A 14 -3.34 -9.24 -0.79
CA LEU A 14 -2.92 -9.63 0.55
C LEU A 14 -3.59 -8.77 1.63
N HIS A 15 -3.84 -7.49 1.37
CA HIS A 15 -4.58 -6.60 2.26
C HIS A 15 -6.04 -7.04 2.44
N GLU A 16 -6.74 -7.33 1.34
CA GLU A 16 -8.16 -7.68 1.36
C GLU A 16 -8.43 -9.06 1.99
N GLN A 17 -7.57 -10.05 1.74
CA GLN A 17 -7.77 -11.41 2.28
C GLN A 17 -7.55 -11.49 3.80
N ARG A 18 -6.76 -10.58 4.40
CA ARG A 18 -6.37 -10.59 5.83
C ARG A 18 -5.86 -11.95 6.34
N ARG A 19 -5.46 -12.85 5.44
CA ARG A 19 -5.01 -14.22 5.72
C ARG A 19 -3.82 -14.55 4.81
N PRO A 20 -2.85 -15.35 5.30
CA PRO A 20 -1.71 -15.74 4.49
C PRO A 20 -2.11 -16.57 3.26
N MET A 21 -1.64 -16.16 2.07
CA MET A 21 -1.98 -16.80 0.80
C MET A 21 -0.80 -17.63 0.27
N SER A 22 -1.06 -18.76 -0.36
CA SER A 22 -0.02 -19.47 -1.12
C SER A 22 0.24 -18.78 -2.46
N PHE A 23 1.40 -19.05 -3.08
CA PHE A 23 1.73 -18.54 -4.40
C PHE A 23 0.63 -18.83 -5.44
N LEU A 24 0.10 -20.06 -5.45
CA LEU A 24 -0.99 -20.46 -6.35
C LEU A 24 -2.28 -19.65 -6.12
N GLN A 25 -2.59 -19.34 -4.86
CA GLN A 25 -3.76 -18.52 -4.54
C GLN A 25 -3.56 -17.07 -5.01
N VAL A 26 -2.35 -16.52 -4.85
CA VAL A 26 -2.02 -15.19 -5.37
C VAL A 26 -2.16 -15.18 -6.90
N MET A 27 -1.54 -16.15 -7.58
CA MET A 27 -1.59 -16.28 -9.04
C MET A 27 -3.02 -16.34 -9.58
N HIS A 28 -3.84 -17.26 -9.06
CA HIS A 28 -5.23 -17.41 -9.48
C HIS A 28 -6.08 -16.15 -9.22
N ARG A 29 -5.83 -15.45 -8.10
CA ARG A 29 -6.55 -14.21 -7.79
C ARG A 29 -6.11 -13.05 -8.67
N VAL A 30 -4.82 -12.91 -8.93
CA VAL A 30 -4.31 -11.89 -9.86
C VAL A 30 -4.87 -12.13 -11.26
N GLU A 31 -4.89 -13.36 -11.76
CA GLU A 31 -5.46 -13.67 -13.08
C GLU A 31 -6.93 -13.25 -13.20
N ILE A 32 -7.73 -13.50 -12.16
CA ILE A 32 -9.15 -13.11 -12.12
C ILE A 32 -9.33 -11.60 -12.00
N ASP A 33 -8.67 -10.99 -11.01
CA ASP A 33 -8.94 -9.60 -10.62
C ASP A 33 -8.29 -8.58 -11.57
N VAL A 34 -7.20 -8.98 -12.22
CA VAL A 34 -6.41 -8.11 -13.09
C VAL A 34 -6.77 -8.29 -14.56
N ALA A 35 -7.47 -9.39 -14.91
CA ALA A 35 -7.83 -9.74 -16.28
C ALA A 35 -6.63 -9.63 -17.24
N GLN A 36 -5.44 -10.04 -16.77
CA GLN A 36 -4.22 -10.08 -17.57
C GLN A 36 -4.00 -11.51 -18.09
N PRO A 37 -4.49 -11.84 -19.30
CA PRO A 37 -4.36 -13.18 -19.86
C PRO A 37 -2.90 -13.58 -20.17
N TYR A 38 -1.95 -12.66 -20.07
CA TYR A 38 -0.53 -12.88 -20.35
C TYR A 38 0.36 -12.85 -19.11
N LEU A 39 -0.20 -12.76 -17.90
CA LEU A 39 0.63 -12.82 -16.70
C LEU A 39 1.32 -14.17 -16.62
N THR A 40 2.64 -14.17 -16.70
CA THR A 40 3.40 -15.41 -16.56
C THR A 40 3.67 -15.71 -15.09
N ARG A 41 3.81 -17.00 -14.80
CA ARG A 41 4.24 -17.47 -13.47
C ARG A 41 5.55 -16.81 -13.03
N ASP A 42 6.49 -16.62 -13.95
CA ASP A 42 7.82 -16.08 -13.65
C ASP A 42 7.77 -14.58 -13.34
N GLU A 43 6.93 -13.81 -14.04
CA GLU A 43 6.69 -12.40 -13.70
C GLU A 43 6.09 -12.25 -12.31
N LEU A 44 5.11 -13.08 -11.96
CA LEU A 44 4.53 -13.05 -10.62
C LEU A 44 5.55 -13.44 -9.55
N LEU A 45 6.39 -14.45 -9.83
CA LEU A 45 7.44 -14.88 -8.92
C LEU A 45 8.49 -13.77 -8.70
N GLU A 46 8.92 -13.10 -9.78
CA GLU A 46 9.83 -11.96 -9.69
C GLU A 46 9.22 -10.82 -8.87
N THR A 47 7.92 -10.53 -9.07
CA THR A 47 7.22 -9.51 -8.29
C THR A 47 7.13 -9.87 -6.81
N VAL A 48 6.74 -11.10 -6.47
CA VAL A 48 6.63 -11.56 -5.07
C VAL A 48 7.99 -11.47 -4.38
N ARG A 49 9.06 -11.97 -5.02
CA ARG A 49 10.43 -11.87 -4.49
C ARG A 49 10.86 -10.43 -4.25
N ARG A 50 10.58 -9.53 -5.20
CA ARG A 50 10.90 -8.11 -5.02
C ARG A 50 10.14 -7.50 -3.84
N LEU A 51 8.85 -7.81 -3.68
CA LEU A 51 8.07 -7.31 -2.55
C LEU A 51 8.61 -7.83 -1.21
N GLU A 52 9.13 -9.05 -1.19
CA GLU A 52 9.79 -9.65 -0.04
C GLU A 52 11.14 -8.97 0.25
N ASP A 53 11.99 -8.76 -0.78
CA ASP A 53 13.27 -8.05 -0.67
C ASP A 53 13.07 -6.61 -0.15
N LEU A 54 11.97 -5.97 -0.52
CA LEU A 54 11.56 -4.65 -0.03
C LEU A 54 10.99 -4.68 1.39
N GLY A 55 10.76 -5.87 1.96
CA GLY A 55 10.16 -6.07 3.27
C GLY A 55 8.69 -5.69 3.34
N LEU A 56 7.98 -5.65 2.21
CA LEU A 56 6.55 -5.32 2.12
C LEU A 56 5.66 -6.55 2.38
N ILE A 57 6.16 -7.72 2.03
CA ILE A 57 5.54 -9.00 2.37
C ILE A 57 6.54 -9.88 3.12
N VAL A 58 6.03 -10.91 3.78
CA VAL A 58 6.84 -11.95 4.41
C VAL A 58 6.36 -13.32 3.96
N GLU A 59 7.30 -14.19 3.59
CA GLU A 59 7.05 -15.61 3.38
C GLU A 59 7.15 -16.37 4.72
N ARG A 60 6.15 -17.20 5.01
CA ARG A 60 6.18 -18.14 6.14
C ARG A 60 5.97 -19.56 5.64
N LYS A 61 6.85 -20.46 6.07
CA LYS A 61 6.70 -21.90 5.82
C LYS A 61 5.76 -22.51 6.84
N THR A 62 4.74 -23.21 6.34
CA THR A 62 3.84 -24.00 7.18
C THR A 62 4.52 -25.31 7.62
N LEU A 63 3.93 -26.00 8.61
CA LEU A 63 4.40 -27.32 9.06
C LEU A 63 4.46 -28.37 7.94
N LEU A 64 3.67 -28.17 6.87
CA LEU A 64 3.62 -29.04 5.70
C LEU A 64 4.58 -28.59 4.59
N GLY A 65 5.44 -27.60 4.84
CA GLY A 65 6.41 -27.08 3.87
C GLY A 65 5.83 -26.13 2.82
N TYR A 66 4.53 -25.82 2.86
CA TYR A 66 3.94 -24.83 1.95
C TYR A 66 4.30 -23.40 2.36
N GLU A 67 4.66 -22.60 1.37
CA GLU A 67 4.97 -21.18 1.48
C GLU A 67 3.68 -20.36 1.52
N ARG A 68 3.61 -19.41 2.46
CA ARG A 68 2.47 -18.51 2.67
C ARG A 68 2.95 -17.08 2.79
N PHE A 69 2.36 -16.19 2.00
CA PHE A 69 2.69 -14.77 1.99
C PHE A 69 1.65 -13.96 2.77
N SER A 70 2.11 -12.99 3.53
CA SER A 70 1.29 -12.00 4.23
C SER A 70 1.93 -10.61 4.17
N LEU A 71 1.14 -9.55 4.30
CA LEU A 71 1.68 -8.20 4.44
C LEU A 71 2.47 -8.04 5.75
N THR A 72 3.52 -7.23 5.67
CA THR A 72 4.17 -6.65 6.85
C THR A 72 3.50 -5.32 7.19
N GLU A 73 3.80 -4.75 8.36
CA GLU A 73 3.37 -3.39 8.71
C GLU A 73 3.84 -2.36 7.66
N LYS A 74 5.07 -2.52 7.16
CA LYS A 74 5.62 -1.69 6.08
C LYS A 74 4.83 -1.86 4.78
N GLY A 75 4.40 -3.09 4.46
CA GLY A 75 3.54 -3.38 3.30
C GLY A 75 2.17 -2.72 3.39
N GLU A 76 1.55 -2.75 4.56
CA GLU A 76 0.28 -2.08 4.83
C GLU A 76 0.39 -0.56 4.63
N GLN A 77 1.44 0.06 5.16
CA GLN A 77 1.71 1.49 4.97
C GLN A 77 1.98 1.82 3.50
N ALA A 78 2.84 1.05 2.82
CA ALA A 78 3.14 1.27 1.41
C ALA A 78 1.91 1.12 0.50
N PHE A 79 1.02 0.17 0.80
CA PHE A 79 -0.25 0.02 0.10
C PHE A 79 -1.15 1.24 0.34
N ALA A 80 -1.31 1.67 1.59
CA ALA A 80 -2.09 2.86 1.94
C ALA A 80 -1.54 4.14 1.28
N GLU A 81 -0.22 4.32 1.22
CA GLU A 81 0.41 5.44 0.51
C GLU A 81 0.18 5.38 -1.00
N THR A 82 0.17 4.19 -1.59
CA THR A 82 -0.08 4.03 -3.03
C THR A 82 -1.54 4.34 -3.38
N VAL A 83 -2.49 3.94 -2.53
CA VAL A 83 -3.93 4.16 -2.74
C VAL A 83 -4.36 5.57 -2.36
N PHE A 84 -3.94 6.08 -1.20
CA PHE A 84 -4.37 7.37 -0.65
C PHE A 84 -3.35 8.51 -0.88
N GLY A 85 -2.07 8.22 -1.04
CA GLY A 85 -1.05 9.22 -1.37
C GLY A 85 -1.20 9.76 -2.81
N ALA A 86 -1.83 8.99 -3.70
CA ALA A 86 -2.29 9.51 -5.00
C ALA A 86 -3.40 10.58 -4.86
N ALA A 87 -4.25 10.47 -3.83
CA ALA A 87 -5.29 11.46 -3.54
C ALA A 87 -4.75 12.75 -2.89
N ARG A 88 -3.61 12.69 -2.20
CA ARG A 88 -2.98 13.87 -1.55
C ARG A 88 -2.08 14.68 -2.47
N ARG A 89 -1.42 14.06 -3.46
CA ARG A 89 -0.56 14.78 -4.42
C ARG A 89 -1.31 15.70 -5.39
N GLY A 90 -2.64 15.65 -5.41
CA GLY A 90 -3.46 16.67 -6.08
C GLY A 90 -3.66 17.97 -5.28
N ASN A 91 -3.16 18.07 -4.04
CA ASN A 91 -3.46 19.19 -3.13
C ASN A 91 -2.23 19.93 -2.57
N ASP A 92 -1.00 19.58 -2.96
CA ASP A 92 0.23 20.25 -2.48
C ASP A 92 0.52 21.57 -3.24
N GLY A 93 -0.52 22.22 -3.77
CA GLY A 93 -0.46 23.48 -4.49
C GLY A 93 -0.85 24.72 -3.68
N LEU A 94 -1.11 24.63 -2.37
CA LEU A 94 -1.41 25.80 -1.53
C LEU A 94 -0.82 25.67 -0.12
N CYS A 95 0.49 25.91 -0.05
CA CYS A 95 1.15 26.35 1.18
C CYS A 95 2.13 27.49 0.85
N HIS A 96 1.58 28.69 0.67
CA HIS A 96 2.32 29.92 0.92
C HIS A 96 1.36 30.94 1.54
N GLY A 97 1.63 31.35 2.78
CA GLY A 97 0.96 32.50 3.37
C GLY A 97 0.69 32.48 4.88
N ALA A 98 1.42 31.72 5.69
CA ALA A 98 1.58 32.11 7.09
C ALA A 98 2.54 33.31 7.12
N LYS A 99 2.01 34.53 7.33
CA LYS A 99 2.79 35.65 7.85
C LYS A 99 2.11 36.19 9.10
N GLU A 100 2.83 36.03 10.20
CA GLU A 100 2.65 36.70 11.47
C GLU A 100 2.60 38.23 11.29
N GLY A 101 1.82 38.90 12.13
CA GLY A 101 1.72 40.36 12.15
C GLY A 101 0.74 40.88 13.20
N MET A 102 1.18 40.80 14.45
CA MET A 102 0.82 41.60 15.65
C MET A 102 -0.23 42.72 15.50
N SER A 103 -1.18 42.79 16.43
CA SER A 103 -1.44 44.00 17.24
C SER A 103 -2.38 43.71 18.43
N ASP A 104 -2.07 44.43 19.51
CA ASP A 104 -2.56 44.35 20.87
C ASP A 104 -4.01 44.85 21.13
N GLY A 105 -4.55 44.44 22.28
CA GLY A 105 -5.63 45.13 23.04
C GLY A 105 -7.05 44.63 22.73
N GLN A 106 -7.95 44.33 23.68
CA GLN A 106 -8.07 44.56 25.14
C GLN A 106 -9.00 43.46 25.73
N PRO A 107 -9.03 43.24 27.06
CA PRO A 107 -9.94 42.29 27.70
C PRO A 107 -11.22 42.93 28.29
N LEU A 108 -12.24 42.09 28.55
CA LEU A 108 -13.46 42.27 29.40
C LEU A 108 -14.57 43.16 28.78
N GLU A 109 -15.89 43.00 29.01
CA GLU A 109 -16.70 42.55 30.16
C GLU A 109 -18.02 41.85 29.74
N VAL A 110 -18.67 41.25 30.74
CA VAL A 110 -19.96 40.52 30.77
C VAL A 110 -21.16 41.50 30.92
N VAL A 111 -22.38 40.98 30.72
CA VAL A 111 -23.72 41.48 31.17
C VAL A 111 -24.36 42.55 30.24
N GLU A 112 -25.65 42.57 29.86
CA GLU A 112 -26.91 41.94 30.33
C GLU A 112 -27.59 40.99 29.33
#